data_AF-A0A936GEG7-F1
#
_entry.id   AF-A0A936GEG7-F1
#
_cell.length_a   1.000
_cell.length_b   1.000
_cell.length_c   1.000
_cell.angle_alpha   90.00
_cell.angle_beta   90.00
_cell.angle_gamma   90.00
#
_symmetry.space_group_name_H-M   'P 1'
#
loop_
_entity.id
_entity.type
_entity.pdbx_description
1 polymer ?
#
loop_
_entity_poly.entity_id
_entity_poly.type
_entity_poly.pdbx_seq_one_letter_code
_entity_poly.pdbx_strand_id
1 'polypeptide(L)'
;MNRNLPSANEIRCSCYEKDKSLVYFGKVINKYKDKKNHDFSLVIVENRGIVDTLDLTWDYTYLFEYIEINDSIKKDSGSYDVHLYRDKIDNIFTLDYNCDSKKIDNE
;
A
#
# COMPACT_ATOMS: atom_id res chain seq x y z
N MET A 1 -15.21 25.58 -16.64
CA MET A 1 -14.61 25.26 -15.33
C MET A 1 -13.30 24.56 -15.59
N ASN A 2 -12.17 25.23 -15.41
CA ASN A 2 -10.87 24.56 -15.37
C ASN A 2 -10.77 23.86 -14.02
N ARG A 3 -10.83 22.52 -14.00
CA ARG A 3 -10.41 21.76 -12.83
C ARG A 3 -8.93 21.47 -13.04
N ASN A 4 -8.07 22.13 -12.27
CA ASN A 4 -6.69 21.67 -12.14
C ASN A 4 -6.76 20.30 -11.48
N LEU A 5 -6.57 19.25 -12.28
CA LEU A 5 -6.46 17.89 -11.80
C LEU A 5 -5.04 17.71 -11.25
N PRO A 6 -4.86 17.00 -10.13
CA PRO A 6 -3.54 16.77 -9.58
C PRO A 6 -2.70 15.92 -10.54
N SER A 7 -1.41 16.21 -10.59
CA SER A 7 -0.43 15.43 -11.34
C SER A 7 -0.27 14.03 -10.74
N ALA A 8 0.25 13.08 -11.52
CA ALA A 8 0.54 11.75 -11.01
C ALA A 8 1.58 11.77 -9.86
N ASN A 9 2.46 12.78 -9.82
CA ASN A 9 3.40 12.94 -8.72
C ASN A 9 2.70 13.40 -7.44
N GLU A 10 1.79 14.37 -7.54
CA GLU A 10 0.98 14.84 -6.40
C GLU A 10 0.12 13.71 -5.82
N ILE A 11 -0.50 12.89 -6.68
CA ILE A 11 -1.28 11.72 -6.24
C ILE A 11 -0.39 10.72 -5.50
N ARG A 12 0.76 10.34 -6.07
CA ARG A 12 1.68 9.37 -5.45
C ARG A 12 2.23 9.87 -4.11
N CYS A 13 2.59 11.14 -4.01
CA CYS A 13 3.03 11.74 -2.77
C CYS A 13 1.91 11.83 -1.72
N SER A 14 0.67 12.11 -2.14
CA SER A 14 -0.48 12.06 -1.23
C SER A 14 -0.72 10.64 -0.70
N CYS A 15 -0.62 9.61 -1.55
CA CYS A 15 -0.66 8.21 -1.13
C CYS A 15 0.46 7.88 -0.15
N TYR A 16 1.70 8.30 -0.45
CA TYR A 16 2.87 8.09 0.41
C TYR A 16 2.68 8.68 1.82
N GLU A 17 2.18 9.91 1.93
CA GLU A 17 1.94 10.53 3.23
C GLU A 17 0.78 9.88 3.99
N LYS A 18 -0.30 9.55 3.27
CA LYS A 18 -1.45 8.85 3.86
C LYS A 18 -1.01 7.51 4.45
N ASP A 19 -0.33 6.68 3.66
CA ASP A 19 0.04 5.32 4.05
C ASP A 19 1.03 5.29 5.20
N LYS A 20 1.87 6.32 5.34
CA LYS A 20 2.75 6.46 6.52
C LYS A 20 1.98 6.35 7.82
N SER A 21 0.81 6.99 7.89
CA SER A 21 0.00 7.05 9.10
C SER A 21 -0.77 5.76 9.38
N LEU A 22 -0.98 4.93 8.35
CA LEU A 22 -1.79 3.71 8.44
C LEU A 22 -1.05 2.59 9.18
N VAL A 23 -1.84 1.85 9.97
CA VAL A 23 -1.43 0.62 10.65
C VAL A 23 -2.10 -0.53 9.94
N TYR A 24 -1.34 -1.58 9.64
CA TYR A 24 -1.88 -2.84 9.17
C TYR A 24 -1.46 -3.92 10.14
N PHE A 25 -2.40 -4.73 10.61
CA PHE A 25 -2.08 -5.86 11.44
C PHE A 25 -3.17 -6.91 11.28
N GLY A 26 -2.80 -8.05 10.73
CA GLY A 26 -3.76 -9.12 10.51
C GLY A 26 -3.29 -10.17 9.52
N LYS A 27 -4.18 -11.10 9.24
CA LYS A 27 -3.98 -12.17 8.27
C LYS A 27 -4.60 -11.79 6.94
N VAL A 28 -3.88 -12.01 5.84
CA VAL A 28 -4.40 -11.81 4.49
C VAL A 28 -5.47 -12.85 4.21
N ILE A 29 -6.70 -12.37 3.99
CA ILE A 29 -7.85 -13.22 3.68
C ILE A 29 -8.22 -13.17 2.20
N ASN A 30 -7.82 -12.12 1.48
CA ASN A 30 -8.06 -11.98 0.05
C ASN A 30 -7.10 -10.97 -0.60
N LYS A 31 -6.93 -11.06 -1.92
CA LYS A 31 -6.27 -10.03 -2.73
C LYS A 31 -6.97 -9.86 -4.09
N TYR A 32 -7.12 -8.61 -4.52
CA TYR A 32 -7.84 -8.24 -5.74
C TYR A 32 -6.98 -7.36 -6.64
N LYS A 33 -6.98 -7.64 -7.95
CA LYS A 33 -6.38 -6.79 -8.97
C LYS A 33 -7.44 -6.44 -10.02
N ASP A 34 -7.90 -5.19 -10.04
CA ASP A 34 -8.91 -4.73 -10.98
C ASP A 34 -8.31 -4.37 -12.34
N LYS A 35 -8.20 -5.35 -13.23
CA LYS A 35 -7.69 -5.09 -14.59
C LYS A 35 -8.58 -4.14 -15.41
N LYS A 36 -9.84 -3.91 -15.02
CA LYS A 36 -10.75 -3.04 -15.76
C LYS A 36 -10.71 -1.59 -15.26
N ASN A 37 -10.44 -1.40 -13.97
CA ASN A 37 -10.35 -0.09 -13.34
C ASN A 37 -8.89 0.20 -12.94
N HIS A 38 -8.05 0.59 -13.91
CA HIS A 38 -6.70 1.11 -13.64
C HIS A 38 -5.77 0.20 -12.81
N ASP A 39 -5.96 -1.12 -12.85
CA ASP A 39 -5.14 -2.10 -12.12
C ASP A 39 -5.10 -1.89 -10.59
N PHE A 40 -6.21 -1.42 -10.00
CA PHE A 40 -6.33 -1.29 -8.53
C PHE A 40 -5.90 -2.58 -7.84
N SER A 41 -4.90 -2.48 -6.97
CA SER A 41 -4.25 -3.61 -6.32
C SER A 41 -4.52 -3.54 -4.83
N LEU A 42 -5.47 -4.35 -4.35
CA LEU A 42 -5.98 -4.30 -2.98
C LEU A 42 -5.71 -5.62 -2.25
N VAL A 43 -5.23 -5.52 -1.02
CA VAL A 43 -5.06 -6.66 -0.11
C VAL A 43 -6.03 -6.50 1.06
N ILE A 44 -6.81 -7.54 1.32
CA ILE A 44 -7.79 -7.56 2.41
C ILE A 44 -7.21 -8.34 3.58
N VAL A 45 -7.16 -7.70 4.74
CA VAL A 45 -6.59 -8.28 5.95
C VAL A 45 -7.60 -8.30 7.08
N GLU A 46 -7.56 -9.36 7.88
CA GLU A 46 -8.47 -9.58 8.99
C GLU A 46 -7.70 -9.78 10.29
N ASN A 47 -8.20 -9.17 11.36
CA ASN A 47 -7.70 -9.36 12.71
C ASN A 47 -8.84 -9.30 13.72
N ARG A 48 -9.17 -10.45 14.32
CA ARG A 48 -10.18 -10.60 15.38
C ARG A 48 -11.56 -10.05 14.99
N GLY A 49 -11.95 -10.26 13.74
CA GLY A 49 -13.21 -9.86 13.15
C GLY A 49 -13.20 -8.47 12.50
N ILE A 50 -12.11 -7.71 12.63
CA ILE A 50 -11.94 -6.41 11.97
C ILE A 50 -11.29 -6.64 10.61
N VAL A 51 -11.88 -6.08 9.56
CA VAL A 51 -11.38 -6.19 8.19
C VAL A 51 -10.86 -4.83 7.73
N ASP A 52 -9.59 -4.80 7.32
CA ASP A 52 -8.93 -3.64 6.76
C ASP A 52 -8.51 -3.90 5.30
N THR A 53 -8.29 -2.81 4.56
CA THR A 53 -7.81 -2.85 3.17
C THR A 53 -6.49 -2.11 3.06
N LEU A 54 -5.48 -2.80 2.54
CA LEU A 54 -4.21 -2.25 2.14
C LEU A 54 -4.26 -1.97 0.64
N ASP A 55 -4.09 -0.71 0.25
CA ASP A 55 -4.07 -0.26 -1.15
C ASP A 55 -2.63 -0.16 -1.63
N LEU A 56 -2.24 -1.04 -2.55
CA LEU A 56 -0.90 -1.12 -3.14
C LEU A 56 -0.89 -0.69 -4.60
N THR A 57 -1.91 0.04 -5.06
CA THR A 57 -2.09 0.39 -6.48
C THR A 57 -0.91 1.16 -7.07
N TRP A 58 -0.24 1.98 -6.27
CA TRP A 58 0.88 2.83 -6.69
C TRP A 58 2.21 2.42 -6.06
N ASP A 59 2.25 1.28 -5.37
CA ASP A 59 3.47 0.73 -4.80
C ASP A 59 4.33 0.07 -5.88
N TYR A 60 5.63 0.38 -5.88
CA TYR A 60 6.62 -0.12 -6.84
C TYR A 60 7.48 -1.25 -6.28
N THR A 61 7.20 -1.74 -5.07
CA THR A 61 8.01 -2.77 -4.41
C THR A 61 7.64 -4.20 -4.83
N TYR A 62 6.59 -4.35 -5.64
CA TYR A 62 5.99 -5.63 -6.02
C TYR A 62 5.45 -6.44 -4.83
N LEU A 63 5.15 -5.76 -3.71
CA LEU A 63 4.59 -6.40 -2.52
C LEU A 63 3.24 -7.08 -2.83
N PHE A 64 2.40 -6.47 -3.67
CA PHE A 64 1.10 -7.05 -4.06
C PHE A 64 1.26 -8.41 -4.75
N GLU A 65 2.23 -8.50 -5.67
CA GLU A 65 2.54 -9.73 -6.39
C GLU A 65 3.05 -10.81 -5.43
N TYR A 66 3.88 -10.44 -4.45
CA TYR A 66 4.50 -11.35 -3.49
C TYR A 66 3.53 -11.88 -2.42
N ILE A 67 2.61 -11.04 -1.92
CA ILE A 67 1.65 -11.41 -0.87
C ILE A 67 0.77 -12.59 -1.31
N GLU A 68 0.58 -13.54 -0.40
CA GLU A 68 -0.31 -14.68 -0.57
C GLU A 68 -1.41 -14.70 0.50
N ILE A 69 -2.53 -15.35 0.16
CA ILE A 69 -3.60 -15.61 1.13
C ILE A 69 -3.04 -16.49 2.24
N ASN A 70 -3.38 -16.15 3.48
CA ASN A 70 -2.88 -16.70 4.75
C ASN A 70 -1.57 -16.14 5.28
N ASP A 71 -0.87 -15.28 4.55
CA ASP A 71 0.23 -14.52 5.14
C ASP A 71 -0.28 -13.64 6.28
N SER A 72 0.57 -13.36 7.28
CA SER A 72 0.27 -12.34 8.27
C SER A 72 1.07 -11.09 7.96
N ILE A 73 0.44 -9.92 8.00
CA ILE A 73 1.12 -8.64 7.79
C ILE A 73 1.12 -7.81 9.07
N LYS A 74 2.20 -7.04 9.23
CA LYS A 74 2.28 -5.98 10.23
C LYS A 74 2.97 -4.76 9.64
N LYS A 75 2.38 -3.58 9.85
CA LYS A 75 2.99 -2.29 9.58
C LYS A 75 2.61 -1.36 10.72
N ASP A 76 3.61 -0.73 11.32
CA ASP A 76 3.39 0.25 12.38
C ASP A 76 3.16 1.65 11.78
N SER A 77 2.41 2.48 12.51
CA SER A 77 2.21 3.88 12.12
C SER A 77 3.54 4.63 12.12
N GLY A 78 3.74 5.52 11.16
CA GLY A 78 4.99 6.28 10.98
C GLY A 78 6.06 5.56 10.16
N SER A 79 5.93 4.24 9.96
CA SER A 79 6.85 3.42 9.16
C SER A 79 6.30 3.19 7.75
N TYR A 80 7.19 2.85 6.80
CA TYR A 80 6.84 2.28 5.49
C TYR A 80 7.14 0.79 5.40
N ASP A 81 7.76 0.23 6.43
CA ASP A 81 8.14 -1.18 6.47
C ASP A 81 6.91 -2.03 6.78
N VAL A 82 6.56 -2.88 5.82
CA VAL A 82 5.57 -3.94 5.96
C VAL A 82 6.32 -5.23 6.24
N HIS A 83 6.11 -5.77 7.43
CA HIS A 83 6.52 -7.11 7.81
C HIS A 83 5.50 -8.11 7.28
N LEU A 84 5.97 -9.12 6.58
CA LEU A 84 5.18 -10.20 6.01
C LEU A 84 5.69 -11.54 6.56
N TYR A 85 4.84 -12.18 7.35
CA TYR A 85 5.14 -13.44 8.00
C TYR A 85 4.54 -14.62 7.24
N ARG A 86 5.40 -15.52 6.76
CA ARG A 86 5.04 -16.78 6.10
C ARG A 86 5.94 -17.90 6.62
N ASP A 87 5.37 -19.00 7.08
CA ASP A 87 6.14 -20.17 7.55
C ASP A 87 7.27 -19.86 8.55
N LYS A 88 7.03 -18.90 9.46
CA LYS A 88 8.00 -18.37 10.46
C LYS A 88 9.14 -17.53 9.89
N ILE A 89 9.09 -17.18 8.61
CA ILE A 89 10.00 -16.23 7.97
C ILE A 89 9.35 -14.85 8.01
N ASP A 90 10.11 -13.85 8.45
CA ASP A 90 9.75 -12.42 8.40
C ASP A 90 10.43 -11.79 7.18
N ASN A 91 9.64 -11.40 6.20
CA ASN A 91 10.11 -10.64 5.03
C ASN A 91 9.70 -9.18 5.21
N ILE A 92 10.65 -8.27 4.99
CA ILE A 92 10.41 -6.83 5.15
C ILE A 92 10.37 -6.19 3.76
N PHE A 93 9.29 -5.47 3.48
CA PHE A 93 9.11 -4.67 2.28
C PHE A 93 8.93 -3.21 2.70
N THR A 94 9.78 -2.31 2.22
CA THR A 94 9.65 -0.87 2.45
C THR A 94 8.84 -0.27 1.31
N LEU A 95 7.58 0.11 1.58
CA LEU A 95 6.69 0.67 0.56
C LEU A 95 7.33 1.86 -0.15
N ASP A 96 7.23 1.87 -1.48
CA ASP A 96 7.80 2.92 -2.34
C ASP A 96 6.80 3.32 -3.41
N TYR A 97 6.34 4.56 -3.33
CA TYR A 97 5.37 5.15 -4.26
C TYR A 97 6.07 6.03 -5.31
N ASN A 98 7.41 6.08 -5.32
CA ASN A 98 8.23 6.91 -6.19
C ASN A 98 7.78 8.39 -6.16
N CYS A 99 7.51 8.88 -4.94
CA CYS A 99 7.15 10.27 -4.67
C CYS A 99 8.39 11.16 -4.80
N ASP A 100 8.36 12.11 -5.74
CA ASP A 100 9.39 13.14 -5.88
C ASP A 100 8.90 14.44 -5.26
N SER A 101 9.07 14.59 -3.94
CA SER A 101 8.59 15.77 -3.20
C SER A 101 9.19 17.09 -3.70
N LYS A 102 10.40 17.06 -4.28
CA LYS A 102 11.07 18.25 -4.82
C LYS A 102 10.39 18.81 -6.08
N LYS A 103 9.59 17.99 -6.78
CA LYS A 103 8.81 18.43 -7.94
C LYS A 103 7.45 19.04 -7.57
N ILE A 104 6.98 18.87 -6.34
CA ILE A 104 5.73 19.47 -5.86
C ILE A 104 5.96 20.93 -5.46
N ASP A 105 7.11 21.24 -4.87
CA ASP A 105 7.44 22.60 -4.41
C ASP A 105 7.81 23.59 -5.56
N ASN A 106 7.84 23.12 -6.81
CA ASN A 106 8.26 23.88 -7.99
C ASN A 106 7.20 24.00 -9.11
N GLU A 107 5.96 23.54 -8.88
CA GLU A 107 4.79 23.73 -9.77
C GLU A 107 3.82 24.78 -9.21
#